data_AF-A0A7C8MIF0-F1
#
_entry.id   AF-A0A7C8MIF0-F1
#
_cell.length_a   1.000
_cell.length_b   1.000
_cell.length_c   1.000
_cell.angle_alpha   90.00
_cell.angle_beta   90.00
_cell.angle_gamma   90.00
#
_symmetry.space_group_name_H-M   'P 1'
#
loop_
_entity.id
_entity.type
_entity.pdbx_description
1 polymer ?
#
loop_
_entity_poly.entity_id
_entity_poly.type
_entity_poly.pdbx_seq_one_letter_code
_entity_poly.pdbx_strand_id
1 'polypeptide(L)'
;MGYRYQQTFLTYGTAAALAGHGLSICHNITHPMVCRTDDPNVSIGAYYIVDYTRSSLLAYHTETYGASGAYAVVDYSSLGIQFGSDERYNNPSEEYYWEEVRKVLLRPLLHEASQPPTAVILAGENSTDPTFRRVLEDILHTFYRDKSVVPLIFDRDPEYIQAKGAAEFVRRRPYLDEPRRPERTLGFWQDETSRKTQVQVDEQMDL
;
A
#
# COMPACT_ATOMS: atom_id res chain seq x y z
N MET A 1 6.15 15.99 -18.73
CA MET A 1 5.59 16.43 -17.45
C MET A 1 5.65 15.25 -16.50
N GLY A 2 6.55 15.27 -15.52
CA GLY A 2 6.61 14.21 -14.51
C GLY A 2 5.54 14.48 -13.46
N TYR A 3 4.53 13.62 -13.37
CA TYR A 3 3.63 13.62 -12.23
C TYR A 3 4.47 13.31 -10.99
N ARG A 4 4.70 14.31 -10.13
CA ARG A 4 5.08 14.03 -8.74
C ARG A 4 3.86 13.35 -8.13
N TYR A 5 3.84 12.03 -8.15
CA TYR A 5 2.96 11.25 -7.30
C TYR A 5 3.15 11.81 -5.90
N GLN A 6 2.09 12.38 -5.31
CA GLN A 6 2.05 12.58 -3.88
C GLN A 6 2.30 11.19 -3.30
N GLN A 7 3.50 10.95 -2.78
CA GLN A 7 3.84 9.69 -2.12
C GLN A 7 2.76 9.47 -1.08
N THR A 8 1.88 8.49 -1.33
CA THR A 8 0.90 8.10 -0.33
C THR A 8 1.72 7.69 0.87
N PHE A 9 1.51 8.38 2.00
CA PHE A 9 2.33 8.19 3.17
C PHE A 9 2.38 6.70 3.52
N LEU A 10 3.54 6.22 3.98
CA LEU A 10 3.78 4.86 4.48
C LEU A 10 2.76 4.39 5.55
N THR A 11 1.85 5.27 5.96
CA THR A 11 0.85 5.14 7.01
C THR A 11 -0.58 4.99 6.50
N TYR A 12 -0.84 4.95 5.18
CA TYR A 12 -2.19 4.69 4.67
C TYR A 12 -2.56 3.22 4.88
N GLY A 13 -3.54 2.95 5.75
CA GLY A 13 -3.87 1.60 6.20
C GLY A 13 -4.29 0.66 5.07
N THR A 14 -5.00 1.15 4.06
CA THR A 14 -5.43 0.39 2.86
C THR A 14 -4.24 -0.05 2.01
N ALA A 15 -3.35 0.89 1.66
CA ALA A 15 -2.09 0.61 0.96
C ALA A 15 -1.23 -0.40 1.73
N ALA A 16 -1.12 -0.23 3.05
CA ALA A 16 -0.37 -1.13 3.91
C ALA A 16 -1.03 -2.54 3.96
N ALA A 17 -2.35 -2.64 4.04
CA ALA A 17 -3.03 -3.94 4.00
C ALA A 17 -2.77 -4.69 2.69
N LEU A 18 -2.81 -3.99 1.55
CA LEU A 18 -2.46 -4.58 0.24
C LEU A 18 -1.01 -5.08 0.21
N ALA A 19 -0.06 -4.21 0.58
CA ALA A 19 1.36 -4.56 0.61
C ALA A 19 1.67 -5.71 1.58
N GLY A 20 0.96 -5.79 2.71
CA GLY A 20 1.09 -6.88 3.69
C GLY A 20 0.73 -8.25 3.12
N HIS A 21 -0.21 -8.30 2.18
CA HIS A 21 -0.55 -9.51 1.42
C HIS A 21 0.30 -9.73 0.17
N GLY A 22 1.25 -8.83 -0.12
CA GLY A 22 2.01 -8.86 -1.37
C GLY A 22 1.18 -8.46 -2.60
N LEU A 23 0.03 -7.81 -2.40
CA LEU A 23 -0.87 -7.37 -3.45
C LEU A 23 -0.53 -5.95 -3.91
N SER A 24 -0.72 -5.69 -5.21
CA SER A 24 -0.48 -4.39 -5.82
C SER A 24 0.94 -3.86 -5.56
N ILE A 25 1.93 -4.72 -5.33
CA ILE A 25 3.34 -4.34 -5.16
C ILE A 25 4.21 -5.11 -6.16
N CYS A 26 5.20 -4.40 -6.70
CA CYS A 26 6.16 -4.96 -7.63
C CYS A 26 6.94 -6.13 -7.01
N HIS A 27 7.03 -7.29 -7.66
CA HIS A 27 7.82 -8.40 -7.12
C HIS A 27 9.33 -8.08 -7.17
N ASN A 28 9.79 -7.43 -8.24
CA ASN A 28 11.18 -7.05 -8.41
C ASN A 28 11.52 -5.76 -7.65
N ILE A 29 11.92 -5.94 -6.40
CA ILE A 29 12.28 -4.83 -5.49
C ILE A 29 13.47 -4.02 -6.02
N THR A 30 14.43 -4.65 -6.69
CA THR A 30 15.66 -3.98 -7.16
C THR A 30 15.45 -3.13 -8.41
N HIS A 31 14.43 -3.45 -9.21
CA HIS A 31 14.13 -2.76 -10.44
C HIS A 31 12.63 -2.47 -10.53
N PRO A 32 12.10 -1.55 -9.67
CA PRO A 32 10.66 -1.28 -9.59
C PRO A 32 10.10 -0.77 -10.92
N MET A 33 10.93 -0.11 -11.75
CA MET A 33 10.56 0.38 -13.08
C MET A 33 10.31 -0.74 -14.10
N VAL A 34 10.73 -1.98 -13.82
CA VAL A 34 10.48 -3.14 -14.69
C VAL A 34 9.09 -3.71 -14.45
N CYS A 35 8.47 -3.40 -13.31
CA CYS A 35 7.10 -3.79 -13.06
C CYS A 35 6.16 -3.01 -13.98
N ARG A 36 5.66 -3.74 -14.95
CA ARG A 36 4.66 -3.29 -15.90
C ARG A 36 3.27 -3.60 -15.35
N THR A 37 2.26 -2.96 -15.93
CA THR A 37 0.85 -3.17 -15.57
C THR A 37 0.33 -4.58 -15.88
N ASP A 38 1.11 -5.42 -16.57
CA ASP A 38 0.84 -6.83 -16.83
C ASP A 38 1.47 -7.79 -15.80
N ASP A 39 2.22 -7.29 -14.81
CA ASP A 39 2.60 -8.11 -13.65
C ASP A 39 1.30 -8.46 -12.90
N PRO A 40 0.96 -9.76 -12.73
CA PRO A 40 -0.27 -10.18 -12.06
C PRO A 40 -0.35 -9.67 -10.62
N ASN A 41 0.77 -9.29 -10.00
CA ASN A 41 0.83 -8.72 -8.66
C ASN A 41 0.75 -7.19 -8.63
N VAL A 42 0.92 -6.52 -9.77
CA VAL A 42 0.78 -5.06 -9.95
C VAL A 42 -0.39 -4.77 -10.90
N SER A 43 -1.42 -5.60 -10.84
CA SER A 43 -2.63 -5.40 -11.63
C SER A 43 -3.37 -4.16 -11.12
N ILE A 44 -3.75 -3.28 -12.05
CA ILE A 44 -4.75 -2.23 -11.81
C ILE A 44 -6.01 -2.92 -11.31
N GLY A 45 -6.45 -2.58 -10.11
CA GLY A 45 -7.47 -3.33 -9.41
C GLY A 45 -8.26 -2.47 -8.46
N ALA A 46 -9.45 -2.97 -8.11
CA ALA A 46 -10.18 -2.52 -6.94
C ALA A 46 -10.15 -3.61 -5.87
N TYR A 47 -10.15 -3.18 -4.61
CA TYR A 47 -10.11 -4.02 -3.42
C TYR A 47 -11.12 -3.48 -2.41
N TYR A 48 -11.81 -4.38 -1.71
CA TYR A 48 -12.69 -4.00 -0.61
C TYR A 48 -11.99 -4.28 0.70
N ILE A 49 -11.54 -3.25 1.40
CA ILE A 49 -10.73 -3.40 2.62
C ILE A 49 -11.61 -3.08 3.82
N VAL A 50 -11.64 -3.98 4.80
CA VAL A 50 -12.41 -3.80 6.04
C VAL A 50 -11.48 -3.93 7.23
N ASP A 51 -11.42 -2.88 8.03
CA ASP A 51 -10.66 -2.80 9.26
C ASP A 51 -11.63 -2.82 10.45
N TYR A 52 -11.63 -3.91 11.21
CA TYR A 52 -12.52 -4.09 12.35
C TYR A 52 -11.72 -4.33 13.62
N THR A 53 -11.75 -3.33 14.50
CA THR A 53 -11.03 -3.29 15.77
C THR A 53 -12.02 -3.21 16.93
N ARG A 54 -11.48 -3.20 18.15
CA ARG A 54 -12.28 -2.96 19.36
C ARG A 54 -12.98 -1.61 19.35
N SER A 55 -12.32 -0.60 18.81
CA SER A 55 -12.74 0.80 18.89
C SER A 55 -13.39 1.36 17.62
N SER A 56 -13.31 0.66 16.48
CA SER A 56 -13.82 1.18 15.22
C SER A 56 -14.10 0.09 14.21
N LEU A 57 -14.99 0.42 13.28
CA LEU A 57 -15.20 -0.31 12.02
C LEU A 57 -15.00 0.65 10.86
N LEU A 58 -14.03 0.36 10.00
CA LEU A 58 -13.75 1.15 8.80
C LEU A 58 -13.87 0.25 7.57
N ALA A 59 -14.51 0.73 6.52
CA ALA A 59 -14.65 0.00 5.26
C ALA A 59 -14.26 0.90 4.09
N TYR A 60 -13.57 0.33 3.12
CA TYR A 60 -12.99 1.04 1.99
C TYR A 60 -13.22 0.28 0.69
N HIS A 61 -13.62 0.99 -0.35
CA HIS A 61 -13.41 0.58 -1.73
C HIS A 61 -12.15 1.27 -2.22
N THR A 62 -11.08 0.50 -2.40
CA THR A 62 -9.72 0.97 -2.67
C THR A 62 -9.35 0.64 -4.10
N GLU A 63 -9.07 1.67 -4.90
CA GLU A 63 -8.61 1.52 -6.28
C GLU A 63 -7.11 1.78 -6.38
N THR A 64 -6.41 0.95 -7.15
CA THR A 64 -4.98 1.09 -7.46
C THR A 64 -4.80 1.53 -8.90
N TYR A 65 -3.85 2.45 -9.15
CA TYR A 65 -3.68 3.06 -10.46
C TYR A 65 -2.31 2.83 -11.08
N GLY A 66 -2.32 2.36 -12.33
CA GLY A 66 -1.12 2.18 -13.15
C GLY A 66 -0.06 1.29 -12.50
N ALA A 67 1.20 1.57 -12.82
CA ALA A 67 2.35 0.86 -12.26
C ALA A 67 2.65 1.23 -10.78
N SER A 68 1.94 2.21 -10.22
CA SER A 68 2.15 2.64 -8.83
C SER A 68 1.52 1.67 -7.83
N GLY A 69 0.47 0.92 -8.20
CA GLY A 69 -0.13 -0.10 -7.34
C GLY A 69 -0.48 0.43 -5.93
N ALA A 70 -0.02 -0.26 -4.89
CA ALA A 70 -0.24 0.10 -3.49
C ALA A 70 0.50 1.38 -3.05
N TYR A 71 1.41 1.91 -3.86
CA TYR A 71 2.06 3.22 -3.60
C TYR A 71 1.20 4.42 -3.99
N ALA A 72 0.09 4.19 -4.70
CA ALA A 72 -0.87 5.23 -5.08
C ALA A 72 -2.28 4.64 -5.13
N VAL A 73 -2.98 4.75 -4.00
CA VAL A 73 -4.36 4.27 -3.84
C VAL A 73 -5.35 5.43 -3.79
N VAL A 74 -6.58 5.18 -4.23
CA VAL A 74 -7.73 6.07 -4.03
C VAL A 74 -8.79 5.31 -3.25
N ASP A 75 -9.22 5.88 -2.13
CA ASP A 75 -10.17 5.24 -1.23
C ASP A 75 -11.53 5.94 -1.25
N TYR A 76 -12.58 5.14 -1.38
CA TYR A 76 -13.95 5.52 -1.06
C TYR A 76 -14.30 4.87 0.28
N SER A 77 -14.35 5.67 1.34
CA SER A 77 -14.41 5.15 2.72
C SER A 77 -15.75 5.36 3.39
N SER A 78 -16.07 4.48 4.33
CA SER A 78 -17.13 4.65 5.34
C SER A 78 -16.54 4.40 6.72
N LEU A 79 -16.74 5.36 7.63
CA LEU A 79 -16.13 5.38 8.95
C LEU A 79 -17.22 5.14 10.01
N GLY A 80 -17.07 4.07 10.78
CA GLY A 80 -17.94 3.69 11.89
C GLY A 80 -17.18 3.68 13.20
N ILE A 81 -16.81 4.86 13.71
CA ILE A 81 -16.00 4.97 14.95
C ILE A 81 -16.78 4.45 16.17
N GLN A 82 -18.10 4.59 16.21
CA GLN A 82 -18.95 4.03 17.26
C GLN A 82 -19.36 2.55 17.04
N PHE A 83 -18.75 1.87 16.06
CA PHE A 83 -19.13 0.52 15.67
C PHE A 83 -17.96 -0.48 15.78
N GLY A 84 -16.97 -0.18 16.64
CA GLY A 84 -16.00 -1.17 17.10
C GLY A 84 -16.65 -2.28 17.93
N SER A 85 -15.92 -3.37 18.18
CA SER A 85 -16.49 -4.51 18.92
C SER A 85 -16.87 -4.19 20.37
N ASP A 86 -16.18 -3.23 21.01
CA ASP A 86 -16.47 -2.84 22.40
C ASP A 86 -17.85 -2.17 22.52
N GLU A 87 -18.37 -1.60 21.43
CA GLU A 87 -19.69 -0.94 21.40
C GLU A 87 -20.85 -1.91 21.16
N ARG A 88 -20.60 -3.20 20.89
CA ARG A 88 -21.65 -4.20 20.56
C ARG A 88 -22.80 -4.23 21.57
N TYR A 89 -22.48 -4.04 22.86
CA TYR A 89 -23.46 -4.07 23.96
C TYR A 89 -23.82 -2.68 24.50
N ASN A 90 -23.25 -1.61 23.94
CA ASN A 90 -23.54 -0.22 24.33
C ASN A 90 -24.58 0.44 23.42
N ASN A 91 -25.37 -0.39 22.72
CA ASN A 91 -26.40 0.01 21.78
C ASN A 91 -27.79 -0.41 22.28
N PRO A 92 -28.89 0.18 21.78
CA PRO A 92 -30.25 -0.16 22.22
C PRO A 92 -30.57 -1.66 22.16
N SER A 93 -29.99 -2.37 21.19
CA SER A 93 -29.97 -3.83 21.12
C SER A 93 -28.78 -4.30 20.26
N GLU A 94 -28.47 -5.59 20.32
CA GLU A 94 -27.42 -6.18 19.48
C GLU A 94 -27.81 -6.18 17.99
N GLU A 95 -29.09 -6.37 17.69
CA GLU A 95 -29.63 -6.28 16.32
C GLU A 95 -29.42 -4.88 15.75
N TYR A 96 -29.66 -3.83 16.54
CA TYR A 96 -29.40 -2.46 16.12
C TYR A 96 -27.91 -2.26 15.77
N TYR A 97 -26.99 -2.76 16.61
CA TYR A 97 -25.56 -2.69 16.34
C TYR A 97 -25.21 -3.33 14.99
N TRP A 98 -25.68 -4.56 14.74
CA TRP A 98 -25.36 -5.26 13.50
C TRP A 98 -26.00 -4.61 12.27
N GLU A 99 -27.17 -4.00 12.39
CA GLU A 99 -27.76 -3.22 11.30
C GLU A 99 -26.95 -1.97 10.96
N GLU A 100 -26.40 -1.27 11.96
CA GLU A 100 -25.49 -0.14 11.70
C GLU A 100 -24.14 -0.61 11.10
N VAL A 101 -23.59 -1.73 11.58
CA VAL A 101 -22.41 -2.38 10.96
C VAL A 101 -22.67 -2.68 9.49
N ARG A 102 -23.84 -3.24 9.15
CA ARG A 102 -24.22 -3.50 7.74
C ARG A 102 -24.22 -2.22 6.91
N LYS A 103 -24.75 -1.10 7.43
CA LYS A 103 -24.75 0.19 6.73
C LYS A 103 -23.34 0.71 6.47
N VAL A 104 -22.44 0.60 7.45
CA VAL A 104 -21.04 1.00 7.29
C VAL A 104 -20.38 0.19 6.18
N LEU A 105 -20.57 -1.13 6.18
CA LEU A 105 -19.98 -2.04 5.20
C LEU A 105 -20.54 -1.84 3.79
N LEU A 106 -21.84 -1.60 3.63
CA LEU A 106 -22.46 -1.41 2.32
C LEU A 106 -22.06 -0.10 1.63
N ARG A 107 -21.77 0.96 2.39
CA ARG A 107 -21.59 2.30 1.81
C ARG A 107 -20.44 2.41 0.81
N PRO A 108 -19.22 1.88 1.05
CA PRO A 108 -18.14 1.90 0.06
C PRO A 108 -18.46 1.08 -1.18
N LEU A 109 -19.20 -0.02 -1.04
CA LEU A 109 -19.55 -0.90 -2.15
C LEU A 109 -20.42 -0.20 -3.20
N LEU A 110 -21.16 0.85 -2.83
CA LEU A 110 -21.92 1.67 -3.79
C LEU A 110 -21.02 2.38 -4.83
N HIS A 111 -19.72 2.47 -4.58
CA HIS A 111 -18.74 3.07 -5.50
C HIS A 111 -18.16 2.06 -6.50
N GLU A 112 -18.50 0.77 -6.42
CA GLU A 112 -17.91 -0.28 -7.27
C GLU A 112 -18.25 -0.18 -8.76
N ALA A 113 -19.23 0.65 -9.16
CA ALA A 113 -19.79 0.64 -10.50
C ALA A 113 -18.73 0.95 -11.59
N SER A 114 -17.66 1.65 -11.22
CA SER A 114 -16.46 1.86 -12.05
C SER A 114 -15.62 0.59 -12.19
N GLN A 115 -15.41 -0.12 -11.09
CA GLN A 115 -14.49 -1.25 -11.01
C GLN A 115 -14.86 -2.15 -9.82
N PRO A 116 -15.42 -3.35 -10.04
CA PRO A 116 -15.76 -4.25 -8.94
C PRO A 116 -14.50 -4.75 -8.24
N PRO A 117 -14.50 -4.89 -6.90
CA PRO A 117 -13.34 -5.37 -6.17
C PRO A 117 -13.04 -6.82 -6.53
N THR A 118 -11.75 -7.10 -6.76
CA THR A 118 -11.26 -8.45 -7.07
C THR A 118 -11.08 -9.30 -5.81
N ALA A 119 -10.89 -8.63 -4.68
CA ALA A 119 -10.67 -9.25 -3.39
C ALA A 119 -11.22 -8.39 -2.25
N VAL A 120 -11.56 -9.05 -1.14
CA VAL A 120 -11.83 -8.45 0.16
C VAL A 120 -10.61 -8.67 1.05
N ILE A 121 -10.11 -7.61 1.70
CA ILE A 121 -8.99 -7.70 2.64
C ILE A 121 -9.50 -7.38 4.03
N LEU A 122 -9.26 -8.29 4.97
CA LEU A 122 -9.58 -8.09 6.38
C LEU A 122 -8.37 -7.58 7.16
N ALA A 123 -8.59 -6.58 7.98
CA ALA A 123 -7.64 -6.01 8.92
C ALA A 123 -8.29 -5.81 10.30
N GLY A 124 -7.46 -5.72 11.33
CA GLY A 124 -7.91 -5.50 12.71
C GLY A 124 -8.18 -6.79 13.48
N GLU A 125 -8.03 -6.71 14.79
CA GLU A 125 -8.06 -7.83 15.73
C GLU A 125 -9.43 -8.51 15.84
N ASN A 126 -10.51 -7.81 15.50
CA ASN A 126 -11.88 -8.33 15.58
C ASN A 126 -12.42 -8.83 14.24
N SER A 127 -11.67 -8.67 13.14
CA SER A 127 -12.12 -9.10 11.81
C SER A 127 -12.34 -10.61 11.66
N THR A 128 -11.84 -11.42 12.59
CA THR A 128 -12.06 -12.87 12.64
C THR A 128 -13.26 -13.28 13.50
N ASP A 129 -13.99 -12.32 14.11
CA ASP A 129 -15.20 -12.60 14.88
C ASP A 129 -16.24 -13.37 14.03
N PRO A 130 -16.74 -14.54 14.48
CA PRO A 130 -17.63 -15.37 13.67
C PRO A 130 -18.98 -14.72 13.33
N THR A 131 -19.46 -13.75 14.12
CA THR A 131 -20.71 -13.04 13.85
C THR A 131 -20.47 -11.96 12.79
N PHE A 132 -19.41 -11.17 12.96
CA PHE A 132 -18.96 -10.20 11.96
C PHE A 132 -18.70 -10.86 10.60
N ARG A 133 -18.02 -12.02 10.59
CA ARG A 133 -17.76 -12.78 9.36
C ARG A 133 -19.04 -13.16 8.63
N ARG A 134 -20.04 -13.67 9.36
CA ARG A 134 -21.36 -13.98 8.79
C ARG A 134 -22.05 -12.73 8.23
N VAL A 135 -22.03 -11.62 8.95
CA VAL A 135 -22.62 -10.36 8.49
C VAL A 135 -21.96 -9.88 7.20
N LEU A 136 -20.63 -9.92 7.13
CA LEU A 136 -19.88 -9.54 5.94
C LEU A 136 -20.18 -10.47 4.76
N GLU A 137 -20.14 -11.78 4.96
CA GLU A 137 -20.43 -12.78 3.93
C GLU A 137 -21.87 -12.66 3.40
N ASP A 138 -22.85 -12.43 4.28
CA ASP A 138 -24.23 -12.15 3.89
C ASP A 138 -24.34 -10.92 2.98
N ILE A 139 -23.61 -9.84 3.33
CA ILE A 139 -23.56 -8.62 2.53
C ILE A 139 -22.96 -8.91 1.17
N LEU A 140 -21.79 -9.55 1.11
CA LEU A 140 -21.11 -9.88 -0.15
C LEU A 140 -21.99 -10.79 -1.01
N HIS A 141 -22.56 -11.85 -0.44
CA HIS A 141 -23.42 -12.77 -1.19
C HIS A 141 -24.68 -12.07 -1.72
N THR A 142 -25.30 -11.19 -0.93
CA THR A 142 -26.48 -10.44 -1.37
C THR A 142 -26.14 -9.43 -2.45
N PHE A 143 -25.06 -8.69 -2.27
CA PHE A 143 -24.64 -7.60 -3.14
C PHE A 143 -24.07 -8.09 -4.48
N TYR A 144 -23.38 -9.23 -4.49
CA TYR A 144 -22.84 -9.88 -5.68
C TYR A 144 -23.74 -11.00 -6.24
N ARG A 145 -24.97 -11.19 -5.73
CA ARG A 145 -25.87 -12.29 -6.15
C ARG A 145 -26.06 -12.36 -7.66
N ASP A 146 -26.25 -11.22 -8.31
CA ASP A 146 -26.52 -11.12 -9.75
C ASP A 146 -25.23 -10.89 -10.56
N LYS A 147 -24.06 -11.00 -9.91
CA LYS A 147 -22.75 -10.74 -10.51
C LYS A 147 -22.01 -12.04 -10.75
N SER A 148 -21.22 -12.07 -11.82
CA SER A 148 -20.50 -13.27 -12.25
C SER A 148 -19.32 -13.66 -11.34
N VAL A 149 -18.85 -12.74 -10.48
CA VAL A 149 -17.66 -12.94 -9.65
C VAL A 149 -17.93 -12.41 -8.25
N VAL A 150 -17.77 -13.29 -7.26
CA VAL A 150 -17.72 -12.93 -5.84
C VAL A 150 -16.24 -12.72 -5.46
N PRO A 151 -15.86 -11.61 -4.81
CA PRO A 151 -14.47 -11.34 -4.47
C PRO A 151 -13.90 -12.38 -3.48
N LEU A 152 -12.63 -12.75 -3.65
CA LEU A 152 -11.93 -13.64 -2.71
C LEU A 152 -11.63 -12.90 -1.40
N ILE A 153 -11.88 -13.52 -0.24
CA ILE A 153 -11.56 -12.92 1.06
C ILE A 153 -10.15 -13.33 1.53
N PHE A 154 -9.33 -12.35 1.87
CA PHE A 154 -8.01 -12.50 2.48
C PHE A 154 -8.09 -12.11 3.96
N ASP A 155 -7.76 -13.06 4.83
CA ASP A 155 -7.86 -12.95 6.28
C ASP A 155 -6.66 -13.58 7.01
N ARG A 156 -5.52 -13.70 6.32
CA ARG A 156 -4.29 -14.24 6.93
C ARG A 156 -3.63 -13.16 7.81
N ASP A 157 -3.63 -13.39 9.12
CA ASP A 157 -3.05 -12.51 10.16
C ASP A 157 -3.58 -11.06 10.11
N PRO A 158 -4.90 -10.85 10.16
CA PRO A 158 -5.50 -9.54 9.86
C PRO A 158 -5.16 -8.48 10.91
N GLU A 159 -4.88 -8.88 12.15
CA GLU A 159 -4.38 -7.99 13.22
C GLU A 159 -3.05 -7.31 12.84
N TYR A 160 -2.17 -8.00 12.12
CA TYR A 160 -0.81 -7.54 11.84
C TYR A 160 -0.59 -7.15 10.37
N ILE A 161 -1.59 -7.30 9.50
CA ILE A 161 -1.37 -7.21 8.06
C ILE A 161 -0.91 -5.83 7.61
N GLN A 162 -1.48 -4.76 8.19
CA GLN A 162 -1.07 -3.39 7.91
C GLN A 162 0.36 -3.14 8.39
N ALA A 163 0.73 -3.64 9.57
CA ALA A 163 2.09 -3.52 10.08
C ALA A 163 3.11 -4.25 9.18
N LYS A 164 2.76 -5.44 8.67
CA LYS A 164 3.57 -6.17 7.68
C LYS A 164 3.75 -5.36 6.40
N GLY A 165 2.71 -4.72 5.89
CA GLY A 165 2.81 -3.88 4.70
C GLY A 165 3.62 -2.60 4.91
N ALA A 166 3.48 -1.95 6.07
CA ALA A 166 4.33 -0.81 6.43
C ALA A 166 5.80 -1.22 6.47
N ALA A 167 6.12 -2.36 7.07
CA ALA A 167 7.48 -2.92 7.07
C ALA A 167 7.96 -3.24 5.65
N GLU A 168 7.07 -3.76 4.79
CA GLU A 168 7.38 -4.05 3.39
C GLU A 168 7.72 -2.78 2.60
N PHE A 169 6.97 -1.69 2.80
CA PHE A 169 7.32 -0.42 2.17
C PHE A 169 8.66 0.15 2.67
N VAL A 170 8.92 0.08 3.98
CA VAL A 170 10.21 0.51 4.55
C VAL A 170 11.36 -0.30 3.98
N ARG A 171 11.22 -1.62 3.86
CA ARG A 171 12.22 -2.53 3.26
C ARG A 171 12.57 -2.14 1.82
N ARG A 172 11.60 -1.59 1.08
CA ARG A 172 11.74 -1.23 -0.33
C ARG A 172 12.26 0.18 -0.57
N ARG A 173 12.20 1.05 0.45
CA ARG A 173 12.61 2.46 0.37
C ARG A 173 13.97 2.70 -0.32
N PRO A 174 15.05 1.94 -0.02
CA PRO A 174 16.35 2.17 -0.66
C PRO A 174 16.32 2.09 -2.18
N TYR A 175 15.40 1.31 -2.75
CA TYR A 175 15.29 1.08 -4.20
C TYR A 175 14.34 2.06 -4.90
N LEU A 176 13.58 2.84 -4.11
CA LEU A 176 12.69 3.89 -4.60
C LEU A 176 13.37 5.26 -4.59
N ASP A 177 14.22 5.49 -3.58
CA ASP A 177 14.88 6.77 -3.30
C ASP A 177 16.26 6.91 -3.96
N GLU A 178 16.76 5.94 -4.76
CA GLU A 178 18.00 6.17 -5.50
C GLU A 178 17.75 7.19 -6.63
N PRO A 179 18.24 8.46 -6.54
CA PRO A 179 18.60 9.13 -7.77
C PRO A 179 19.60 8.20 -8.44
N ARG A 180 19.49 7.98 -9.76
CA ARG A 180 20.56 7.37 -10.56
C ARG A 180 21.87 7.93 -10.01
N ARG A 181 22.60 7.18 -9.19
CA ARG A 181 23.91 7.64 -8.75
C ARG A 181 24.64 7.79 -10.07
N PRO A 182 25.07 9.00 -10.49
CA PRO A 182 25.95 9.08 -11.63
C PRO A 182 27.04 8.08 -11.30
N GLU A 183 27.22 7.07 -12.17
CA GLU A 183 28.28 6.09 -12.02
C GLU A 183 29.49 6.87 -11.58
N ARG A 184 29.97 6.61 -10.35
CA ARG A 184 31.24 7.17 -9.94
C ARG A 184 32.20 6.63 -10.98
N THR A 185 32.58 7.48 -11.92
CA THR A 185 33.68 7.26 -12.85
C THR A 185 34.89 7.02 -11.97
N LEU A 186 35.09 5.75 -11.65
CA LEU A 186 36.33 5.22 -11.09
C LEU A 186 37.37 5.40 -12.19
N GLY A 187 38.05 6.53 -12.17
CA GLY A 187 39.19 6.77 -13.03
C GLY A 187 39.26 8.19 -13.54
N PHE A 188 39.76 9.10 -12.70
CA PHE A 188 40.69 10.14 -13.12
C PHE A 188 41.38 10.68 -11.86
N TRP A 189 42.20 9.83 -11.22
CA TRP A 189 43.35 10.35 -10.50
C TRP A 189 44.28 10.91 -11.58
N GLN A 190 44.17 12.21 -11.86
CA GLN A 190 45.22 12.91 -12.58
C GLN A 190 46.47 12.85 -11.70
N ASP A 191 47.48 12.20 -12.26
CA ASP A 191 48.80 12.07 -11.69
C ASP A 191 49.44 13.47 -11.55
N GLU A 192 49.40 14.01 -10.34
CA GLU A 192 49.93 15.34 -10.00
C GLU A 192 51.46 15.33 -9.78
N THR A 193 52.16 14.26 -10.20
CA THR A 193 53.62 14.14 -10.00
C THR A 193 54.48 14.82 -11.07
N SER A 194 53.90 15.36 -12.14
CA SER A 194 54.69 15.99 -13.23
C SER A 194 55.04 17.48 -13.03
N ARG A 195 54.91 18.06 -11.82
CA ARG A 195 55.16 19.50 -11.58
C ARG A 195 56.23 19.81 -10.54
N LYS A 196 57.37 19.10 -10.55
CA LYS A 196 58.56 19.49 -9.78
C LYS A 196 59.88 19.14 -10.49
N THR A 197 60.09 19.61 -11.72
CA THR A 197 61.44 19.62 -12.32
C THR A 197 61.62 20.80 -13.28
N GLN A 198 61.48 22.04 -12.82
CA GLN A 198 61.95 23.19 -13.62
C GLN A 198 62.18 24.46 -12.80
N VAL A 199 62.98 24.39 -11.74
CA VAL A 199 63.63 25.58 -11.15
C VAL A 199 64.98 25.17 -10.58
N GLN A 200 66.02 25.07 -11.42
CA GLN A 200 67.44 25.23 -11.03
C GLN A 200 68.34 25.02 -12.25
N VAL A 201 68.55 26.06 -13.07
CA VAL A 201 69.85 26.39 -13.68
C VAL A 201 69.75 27.87 -14.09
N ASP A 202 70.66 28.70 -13.58
CA ASP A 202 71.20 29.94 -14.16
C ASP A 202 71.45 31.00 -13.08
N GLU A 203 72.43 30.74 -12.23
CA GLU A 203 73.15 31.80 -11.52
C GLU A 203 74.58 31.32 -11.21
N GLN A 204 75.47 31.41 -12.21
CA GLN A 204 76.93 31.52 -12.01
C GLN A 204 77.63 31.67 -13.37
N MET A 205 78.05 32.89 -13.71
CA MET A 205 79.27 33.14 -14.48
C MET A 205 79.68 34.60 -14.28
N ASP A 206 80.43 34.83 -13.19
CA ASP A 206 81.42 35.89 -13.11
C ASP A 206 82.69 35.41 -13.83
N LEU A 207 83.14 36.18 -14.83
CA LEU A 207 84.55 36.49 -15.14
C LEU A 207 84.61 37.56 -16.26
#